data_AF-A0A263DH73-F1
#
_entry.id   AF-A0A263DH73-F1
#
_cell.length_a   1.000
_cell.length_b   1.000
_cell.length_c   1.000
_cell.angle_alpha   90.00
_cell.angle_beta   90.00
_cell.angle_gamma   90.00
#
_symmetry.space_group_name_H-M   'P 1'
#
loop_
_entity.id
_entity.type
_entity.pdbx_description
1 polymer ?
#
loop_
_entity_poly.entity_id
_entity_poly.type
_entity_poly.pdbx_seq_one_letter_code
_entity_poly.pdbx_strand_id
1 'polypeptide(L)'
;MKTTLVLDALEQAVWTRHQAGIVEFDGLIHHNDAGSQYTSIAFTERLAEAGAAPSVGSVGDAYDNALAESLIGLFKTELIKPGGPWRTVEQVEIATLEYVDWFNHRRLFEACGDIPPVELEAAHYRQHAALAEVGHSTA
;
A
#
# COMPACT_ATOMS: atom_id res chain seq x y z
N MET A 1 4.79 -0.32 -19.87
CA MET A 1 3.77 0.05 -18.85
C MET A 1 3.65 1.57 -18.85
N LYS A 2 2.43 2.12 -18.76
CA LYS A 2 2.19 3.58 -18.79
C LYS A 2 2.22 4.14 -17.37
N THR A 3 2.73 5.36 -17.19
CA THR A 3 2.67 6.10 -15.92
C THR A 3 1.24 6.25 -15.40
N THR A 4 0.24 6.29 -16.30
CA THR A 4 -1.17 6.37 -15.92
C THR A 4 -1.60 5.23 -14.99
N LEU A 5 -1.07 4.01 -15.15
CA LEU A 5 -1.46 2.89 -14.29
C LEU A 5 -1.03 3.10 -12.83
N VAL A 6 0.18 3.59 -12.60
CA VAL A 6 0.68 3.83 -11.24
C VAL A 6 0.04 5.07 -10.61
N LEU A 7 -0.32 6.06 -11.43
CA LEU A 7 -1.11 7.22 -10.99
C LEU A 7 -2.53 6.80 -10.60
N ASP A 8 -3.21 6.00 -11.41
CA ASP A 8 -4.57 5.53 -11.10
C ASP A 8 -4.59 4.73 -9.78
N ALA A 9 -3.57 3.90 -9.53
CA ALA A 9 -3.42 3.19 -8.27
C ALA A 9 -3.18 4.14 -7.08
N LEU A 10 -2.35 5.17 -7.25
CA LEU A 10 -2.11 6.20 -6.23
C LEU A 10 -3.40 6.97 -5.93
N GLU A 11 -4.15 7.40 -6.95
CA GLU A 11 -5.42 8.11 -6.75
C GLU A 11 -6.45 7.26 -6.01
N GLN A 12 -6.59 5.98 -6.37
CA GLN A 12 -7.49 5.07 -5.66
C GLN A 12 -7.09 4.91 -4.20
N ALA A 13 -5.79 4.80 -3.92
CA ALA A 13 -5.28 4.72 -2.55
C ALA A 13 -5.61 5.99 -1.76
N VAL A 14 -5.24 7.17 -2.29
CA VAL A 14 -5.51 8.48 -1.66
C VAL A 14 -7.00 8.67 -1.41
N TRP A 15 -7.84 8.43 -2.44
CA TRP A 15 -9.29 8.55 -2.31
C TRP A 15 -9.85 7.63 -1.22
N THR A 16 -9.41 6.37 -1.17
CA THR A 16 -9.85 5.40 -0.16
C THR A 16 -9.50 5.87 1.25
N ARG A 17 -8.30 6.41 1.45
CA ARG A 17 -7.86 6.94 2.75
C ARG A 17 -8.65 8.18 3.17
N HIS A 18 -8.95 9.08 2.23
CA HIS A 18 -9.81 10.23 2.50
C HIS A 18 -11.21 9.80 2.94
N GLN A 19 -11.79 8.74 2.34
CA GLN A 19 -13.08 8.21 2.79
C GLN A 19 -13.02 7.63 4.21
N ALA A 20 -11.85 7.19 4.65
CA ALA A 20 -11.61 6.73 6.02
C ALA A 20 -11.27 7.87 7.01
N GLY A 21 -11.31 9.13 6.57
CA GLY A 21 -10.99 10.30 7.39
C GLY A 21 -9.50 10.59 7.55
N ILE A 22 -8.63 9.87 6.84
CA ILE A 22 -7.19 10.12 6.79
C ILE A 22 -6.94 11.09 5.65
N VAL A 23 -6.68 12.36 5.96
CA VAL A 23 -6.56 13.45 4.96
C VAL A 23 -5.16 14.04 4.86
N GLU A 24 -4.34 13.84 5.89
CA GLU A 24 -2.92 14.24 5.89
C GLU A 24 -2.06 12.98 5.81
N PHE A 25 -1.05 13.00 4.93
CA PHE A 25 -0.06 11.93 4.81
C PHE A 25 1.32 12.40 5.29
N ASP A 26 1.38 13.42 6.14
CA ASP A 26 2.61 13.94 6.71
C ASP A 26 3.40 12.84 7.42
N GLY A 27 4.66 12.67 7.01
CA GLY A 27 5.54 11.61 7.52
C GLY A 27 5.31 10.24 6.90
N LEU A 28 4.35 10.08 5.97
CA LEU A 28 4.20 8.86 5.17
C LEU A 28 5.37 8.75 4.20
N ILE A 29 6.07 7.61 4.25
CA ILE A 29 7.10 7.25 3.29
C ILE A 29 6.50 6.30 2.26
N HIS A 30 6.54 6.69 0.99
CA HIS A 30 6.14 5.83 -0.12
C HIS A 30 7.37 5.13 -0.69
N HIS A 31 7.49 3.84 -0.39
CA HIS A 31 8.53 3.00 -0.99
C HIS A 31 8.10 2.52 -2.38
N ASN A 32 8.93 2.78 -3.39
CA ASN A 32 8.69 2.33 -4.75
C ASN A 32 9.98 1.86 -5.43
N ASP A 33 9.82 1.00 -6.44
CA ASP A 33 10.92 0.57 -7.31
C ASP A 33 11.47 1.74 -8.15
N ALA A 34 12.71 1.62 -8.63
CA ALA A 34 13.39 2.59 -9.47
C ALA A 34 12.92 2.59 -10.94
N GLY A 35 11.84 1.88 -11.26
CA GLY A 35 11.24 1.84 -12.59
C GLY A 35 10.87 3.23 -13.13
N SER A 36 10.98 3.41 -14.45
CA SER A 36 10.72 4.70 -15.13
C SER A 36 9.33 5.30 -14.88
N GLN A 37 8.33 4.49 -14.54
CA GLN A 37 6.99 4.95 -14.21
C GLN A 37 6.96 5.64 -12.84
N TYR A 38 7.61 5.04 -11.84
CA TYR A 38 7.67 5.55 -10.47
C TYR A 38 8.67 6.69 -10.28
N THR A 39 9.63 6.83 -11.20
CA THR A 39 10.58 7.96 -11.25
C THR A 39 10.17 9.06 -12.22
N SER A 40 8.98 8.94 -12.82
CA SER A 40 8.47 9.97 -13.74
C SER A 40 8.04 11.23 -12.99
N ILE A 41 8.24 12.39 -13.63
CA ILE A 41 7.90 13.71 -13.08
C ILE A 41 6.45 13.72 -12.57
N ALA A 42 5.50 13.29 -13.41
CA ALA A 42 4.08 13.30 -13.07
C ALA A 42 3.76 12.45 -11.82
N PHE A 43 4.42 11.30 -11.64
CA PHE A 43 4.20 10.47 -10.46
C PHE A 43 4.80 11.10 -9.20
N THR A 44 6.03 11.59 -9.29
CA THR A 44 6.72 12.21 -8.15
C THR A 44 6.08 13.53 -7.70
N GLU A 45 5.60 14.35 -8.64
CA GLU A 45 4.87 15.58 -8.35
C GLU A 45 3.55 15.26 -7.63
N ARG A 46 2.77 14.30 -8.15
CA ARG A 46 1.50 13.93 -7.54
C ARG A 46 1.67 13.32 -6.15
N LEU A 47 2.74 12.55 -5.93
CA LEU A 47 3.08 12.00 -4.63
C LEU A 47 3.42 13.11 -3.61
N ALA A 48 4.19 14.12 -4.05
CA ALA A 48 4.49 15.29 -3.23
C ALA A 48 3.23 16.13 -2.94
N GLU A 49 2.31 16.26 -3.90
CA GLU A 49 1.00 16.92 -3.69
C GLU A 49 0.12 16.15 -2.69
N ALA A 50 0.27 14.83 -2.58
CA ALA A 50 -0.36 14.07 -1.51
C ALA A 50 0.33 14.27 -0.14
N GLY A 51 1.47 14.95 -0.06
CA GLY A 51 2.23 15.08 1.21
C GLY A 51 3.05 13.83 1.58
N ALA A 52 3.14 12.84 0.69
CA ALA A 52 3.95 11.65 0.92
C ALA A 52 5.39 11.84 0.45
N ALA A 53 6.35 11.39 1.25
CA ALA A 53 7.77 11.43 0.90
C ALA A 53 8.15 10.20 0.07
N PRO A 54 8.72 10.35 -1.13
CA PRO A 54 9.23 9.21 -1.89
C PRO A 54 10.48 8.62 -1.21
N SER A 55 10.54 7.29 -1.12
CA SER A 55 11.78 6.54 -0.88
C SER A 55 12.01 5.60 -2.04
N VAL A 56 13.00 5.94 -2.86
CA VAL A 56 13.52 5.07 -3.90
C VAL A 56 14.85 4.55 -3.40
N GLY A 57 14.95 3.24 -3.18
CA GLY A 57 16.17 2.62 -2.71
C GLY A 57 17.36 3.01 -3.59
N SER A 58 18.56 3.07 -2.98
CA SER A 58 19.77 3.29 -3.78
C SER A 58 19.90 2.19 -4.84
N VAL A 59 20.46 2.51 -6.02
CA VAL A 59 20.57 1.54 -7.11
C VAL A 59 21.34 0.30 -6.63
N GLY A 60 20.68 -0.85 -6.60
CA GLY A 60 21.25 -2.12 -6.11
C GLY A 60 20.89 -2.48 -4.67
N ASP A 61 20.12 -1.64 -3.98
CA ASP A 61 19.53 -1.94 -2.67
C ASP A 61 18.08 -2.39 -2.82
N ALA A 62 17.84 -3.69 -2.60
CA ALA A 62 16.53 -4.32 -2.74
C ALA A 62 15.67 -4.19 -1.47
N TYR A 63 16.19 -3.69 -0.34
CA TYR A 63 15.48 -3.72 0.94
C TYR A 63 14.18 -2.89 0.89
N ASP A 64 14.20 -1.74 0.21
CA ASP A 64 13.02 -0.88 0.07
C ASP A 64 11.88 -1.55 -0.73
N ASN A 65 12.20 -2.44 -1.67
CA ASN A 65 11.22 -3.18 -2.46
C ASN A 65 10.92 -4.58 -1.90
N ALA A 66 11.74 -5.09 -0.97
CA ALA A 66 11.68 -6.48 -0.51
C ALA A 66 10.31 -6.84 0.09
N LEU A 67 9.66 -5.90 0.78
CA LEU A 67 8.32 -6.11 1.32
C LEU A 67 7.28 -6.28 0.20
N ALA A 68 7.32 -5.41 -0.80
CA ALA A 68 6.42 -5.49 -1.96
C ALA A 68 6.66 -6.79 -2.75
N GLU A 69 7.92 -7.17 -2.98
CA GLU A 69 8.27 -8.43 -3.63
C GLU A 69 7.80 -9.66 -2.86
N SER A 70 7.93 -9.64 -1.53
CA SER A 70 7.46 -10.73 -0.66
C SER A 70 5.96 -10.88 -0.75
N LEU A 71 5.21 -9.77 -0.71
CA LEU A 71 3.75 -9.78 -0.86
C LEU A 71 3.34 -10.33 -2.23
N ILE A 72 3.98 -9.87 -3.31
CA ILE A 72 3.74 -10.37 -4.67
C ILE A 72 4.10 -11.86 -4.79
N GLY A 73 5.14 -12.32 -4.10
CA GLY A 73 5.52 -13.72 -4.00
C GLY A 73 4.45 -14.59 -3.34
N LEU A 74 3.87 -14.11 -2.23
CA LEU A 74 2.74 -14.74 -1.54
C LEU A 74 1.50 -14.78 -2.45
N PHE A 75 1.10 -13.64 -3.01
CA PHE A 75 -0.03 -13.53 -3.93
C PHE A 75 0.07 -14.52 -5.10
N LYS A 76 1.25 -14.60 -5.75
CA LYS A 76 1.48 -15.56 -6.83
C LYS A 76 1.37 -17.00 -6.36
N THR A 77 1.85 -17.30 -5.16
CA THR A 77 1.93 -18.68 -4.64
C THR A 77 0.60 -19.18 -4.09
N GLU A 78 -0.16 -18.31 -3.43
CA GLU A 78 -1.40 -18.66 -2.76
C GLU A 78 -2.62 -18.50 -3.67
N LEU A 79 -2.62 -17.53 -4.59
CA LEU A 79 -3.75 -17.28 -5.49
C LEU A 79 -3.45 -17.72 -6.94
N ILE A 80 -2.46 -17.10 -7.58
CA ILE A 80 -2.32 -17.19 -9.05
C ILE A 80 -1.93 -18.60 -9.52
N LYS A 81 -0.93 -19.22 -8.89
CA LYS A 81 -0.47 -20.56 -9.27
C LYS A 81 -1.55 -21.64 -9.05
N PRO A 82 -2.21 -21.74 -7.87
CA PRO A 82 -3.21 -22.78 -7.63
C PRO A 82 -4.59 -22.49 -8.24
N GLY A 83 -4.98 -21.22 -8.43
CA GLY A 83 -6.32 -20.85 -8.91
C GLY A 83 -6.53 -20.99 -10.43
N GLY A 84 -5.49 -21.33 -11.19
CA GLY A 84 -5.59 -21.53 -12.64
C GLY A 84 -6.34 -22.81 -13.04
N PRO A 85 -6.69 -22.97 -14.33
CA PRO A 85 -6.34 -22.08 -15.44
C PRO A 85 -7.23 -20.84 -15.51
N TRP A 86 -6.58 -19.67 -15.60
CA TRP A 86 -7.23 -18.39 -15.84
C TRP A 86 -7.51 -18.21 -17.33
N ARG A 87 -8.76 -17.99 -17.69
CA ARG A 87 -9.19 -17.90 -19.10
C ARG A 87 -9.40 -16.47 -19.57
N THR A 88 -9.63 -15.54 -18.64
CA THR A 88 -9.86 -14.13 -18.94
C THR A 88 -9.21 -13.25 -17.87
N VAL A 89 -9.02 -11.96 -18.17
CA VAL A 89 -8.46 -10.99 -17.21
C VAL A 89 -9.43 -10.76 -16.05
N GLU A 90 -10.73 -10.71 -16.34
CA GLU A 90 -11.79 -10.46 -15.36
C GLU A 90 -11.81 -11.54 -14.25
N GLN A 91 -11.48 -12.79 -14.60
CA GLN A 91 -11.34 -13.86 -13.60
C GLN A 91 -10.21 -13.57 -12.61
N VAL A 92 -9.09 -13.06 -13.11
CA VAL A 92 -7.94 -12.69 -12.28
C VAL A 92 -8.24 -11.45 -11.46
N GLU A 93 -8.93 -10.46 -12.04
CA GLU A 93 -9.35 -9.25 -11.33
C GLU A 93 -10.26 -9.57 -10.14
N ILE A 94 -11.33 -10.33 -10.34
CA ILE A 94 -12.25 -10.72 -9.27
C ILE A 94 -11.51 -11.51 -8.18
N ALA A 95 -10.72 -12.52 -8.56
CA ALA A 95 -9.94 -13.30 -7.61
C ALA A 95 -8.92 -12.45 -6.84
N THR A 96 -8.34 -11.44 -7.48
CA THR A 96 -7.41 -10.49 -6.84
C THR A 96 -8.14 -9.64 -5.81
N LEU A 97 -9.34 -9.12 -6.13
CA LEU A 97 -10.15 -8.34 -5.19
C LEU A 97 -10.53 -9.17 -3.97
N GLU A 98 -10.97 -10.42 -4.17
CA GLU A 98 -11.30 -11.35 -3.07
C GLU A 98 -10.08 -11.67 -2.20
N TYR A 99 -8.92 -11.89 -2.83
CA TYR A 99 -7.68 -12.16 -2.11
C TYR A 99 -7.21 -10.96 -1.30
N VAL A 100 -7.28 -9.74 -1.84
CA VAL A 100 -6.90 -8.51 -1.14
C VAL A 100 -7.84 -8.23 0.04
N ASP A 101 -9.14 -8.45 -0.11
CA ASP A 101 -10.10 -8.39 1.01
C ASP A 101 -9.73 -9.39 2.11
N TRP A 102 -9.57 -10.67 1.75
CA TRP A 102 -9.20 -11.71 2.69
C TRP A 102 -7.86 -11.43 3.38
N PHE A 103 -6.84 -11.00 2.64
CA PHE A 103 -5.51 -10.72 3.16
C PHE A 103 -5.55 -9.61 4.21
N ASN A 104 -6.30 -8.53 3.95
CA ASN A 104 -6.32 -7.40 4.88
C ASN A 104 -7.25 -7.61 6.07
N HIS A 105 -8.39 -8.29 5.87
CA HIS A 105 -9.46 -8.35 6.87
C HIS A 105 -9.55 -9.67 7.63
N ARG A 106 -8.90 -10.75 7.16
CA ARG A 106 -9.08 -12.10 7.74
C ARG A 106 -7.78 -12.88 7.93
N ARG A 107 -6.74 -12.62 7.15
CA ARG A 107 -5.45 -13.33 7.27
C ARG A 107 -4.74 -12.95 8.58
N LEU A 108 -4.39 -13.94 9.39
CA LEU A 108 -3.41 -13.74 10.46
C LEU A 108 -2.01 -13.64 9.84
N PHE A 109 -1.29 -12.58 10.15
CA PHE A 109 0.02 -12.31 9.57
C PHE A 109 1.07 -12.08 10.65
N GLU A 110 2.08 -12.94 10.70
CA GLU A 110 3.14 -12.92 11.72
C GLU A 110 3.84 -11.56 11.79
N ALA A 111 4.11 -10.93 10.63
CA ALA A 111 4.71 -9.59 10.56
C ALA A 111 3.83 -8.50 11.19
N CYS A 112 2.53 -8.76 11.34
CA CYS A 112 1.58 -7.90 12.05
C CYS A 112 1.37 -8.28 13.52
N GLY A 113 2.04 -9.32 14.03
CA GLY A 113 1.81 -9.86 15.38
C GLY A 113 0.65 -10.84 15.44
N ASP A 114 0.46 -11.64 14.38
CA ASP A 114 -0.59 -12.67 14.27
C ASP A 114 -2.02 -12.12 14.35
N ILE A 115 -2.22 -10.91 13.84
CA ILE A 115 -3.54 -10.28 13.65
C ILE A 115 -3.76 -9.88 12.18
N PRO A 116 -5.01 -9.62 11.75
CA PRO A 116 -5.28 -9.05 10.44
C PRO A 116 -4.59 -7.68 10.24
N PRO A 117 -4.01 -7.42 9.05
CA PRO A 117 -3.36 -6.14 8.75
C PRO A 117 -4.23 -4.91 9.05
N VAL A 118 -5.53 -4.98 8.78
CA VAL A 118 -6.46 -3.88 9.06
C VAL A 118 -6.56 -3.57 10.57
N GLU A 119 -6.41 -4.57 11.44
CA GLU A 119 -6.46 -4.37 12.88
C GLU A 119 -5.21 -3.66 13.40
N LEU A 120 -4.04 -4.04 12.87
CA LEU A 120 -2.78 -3.36 13.16
C LEU A 120 -2.83 -1.90 12.72
N GLU A 121 -3.29 -1.64 11.49
CA GLU A 121 -3.42 -0.27 10.95
C GLU A 121 -4.41 0.55 11.78
N ALA A 122 -5.57 -0.02 12.14
CA ALA A 122 -6.54 0.67 12.99
C ALA A 122 -5.97 0.99 14.39
N ALA A 123 -5.17 0.11 14.98
CA ALA A 123 -4.49 0.37 16.24
C ALA A 123 -3.47 1.51 16.11
N HIS A 124 -2.70 1.53 15.03
CA HIS A 124 -1.75 2.59 14.71
C HIS A 124 -2.44 3.97 14.63
N TYR A 125 -3.54 4.10 13.89
CA TYR A 125 -4.25 5.38 13.77
C TYR A 125 -4.93 5.80 15.08
N ARG A 126 -5.48 4.87 15.86
CA ARG A 126 -6.03 5.20 17.20
C ARG A 126 -4.95 5.78 18.12
N GLN A 127 -3.75 5.22 18.09
CA GLN A 127 -2.62 5.71 18.89
C GLN A 127 -2.16 7.10 18.43
N HIS A 128 -2.04 7.34 17.11
CA HIS A 128 -1.64 8.64 16.58
C HIS A 128 -2.66 9.74 16.86
N ALA A 129 -3.97 9.44 16.73
CA ALA A 129 -5.02 10.38 17.08
C ALA A 129 -4.95 10.79 18.56
N ALA A 130 -4.78 9.82 19.47
CA ALA A 130 -4.64 10.09 20.90
C ALA A 130 -3.41 10.97 21.23
N LEU A 131 -2.27 10.74 20.54
CA LEU A 131 -1.07 11.57 20.73
C LEU A 131 -1.27 13.00 20.23
N ALA A 132 -1.98 13.20 19.12
CA ALA A 132 -2.28 14.53 18.58
C ALA A 132 -3.22 15.35 19.49
N GLU A 133 -4.20 14.69 20.13
CA GLU A 133 -5.10 15.30 21.11
C GLU A 133 -4.37 15.75 22.39
N VAL A 134 -3.46 14.91 22.90
CA VAL A 134 -2.66 15.23 24.10
C VAL A 134 -1.74 16.44 23.84
N GLY A 135 -1.10 16.52 22.66
CA GLY A 135 -0.24 17.64 22.28
C GLY A 135 -0.98 18.98 22.16
N HIS A 136 -2.24 18.97 21.73
CA HIS A 136 -3.09 20.17 21.65
C HIS A 136 -3.66 20.63 23.00
N SER A 137 -3.74 19.74 24.00
CA SER A 137 -4.24 20.10 25.34
C SER A 137 -3.17 20.72 26.25
N THR A 138 -1.90 20.73 25.83
CA THR A 138 -0.76 21.21 26.64
C THR A 138 -0.12 22.52 26.15
N ALA A 139 -0.76 23.21 25.20
CA ALA A 139 -0.36 24.54 24.72
C ALA A 139 -1.36 25.61 25.19
#